data_AF-A0A8R7P907-F1
#
_entry.id   AF-A0A8R7P907-F1
#
_cell.length_a   1.000
_cell.length_b   1.000
_cell.length_c   1.000
_cell.angle_alpha   90.00
_cell.angle_beta   90.00
_cell.angle_gamma   90.00
#
_symmetry.space_group_name_H-M   'P 1'
#
loop_
_entity.id
_entity.type
_entity.pdbx_description
1 polymer ?
#
loop_
_entity_poly.entity_id
_entity_poly.type
_entity_poly.pdbx_seq_one_letter_code
_entity_poly.pdbx_strand_id
1 'polypeptide(L)'
;MGRGSKIIIVSRLQRLARFGSVKPIFLSAMSYDELRYLFKALSFGSEDPTEHPQLVQIADEFAKRFHGTEGSLVATNAYADVLRRNLDVKFWRCILDKGMRMVKRNLAIYGMHPNTLMYHGHPVDMTDFALHPLSMTPYSASFSVKKESPSVTFGGLITDPSVRPKGDFTLIVWESRIPPHKSFPKSVTSCAQVAHQGSVMPGRKRQGVPI
;
A
#
# COMPACT_ATOMS: atom_id res chain seq x y z
N MET A 1 -3.16 -38.44 6.53
CA MET A 1 -2.04 -37.94 5.69
C MET A 1 -1.25 -39.15 5.22
N GLY A 2 -0.92 -39.22 3.92
CA GLY A 2 -0.13 -40.32 3.37
C GLY A 2 1.34 -40.23 3.77
N ARG A 3 2.05 -41.36 3.70
CA ARG A 3 3.51 -41.38 3.86
C ARG A 3 4.14 -40.46 2.80
N GLY A 4 4.96 -39.49 3.24
CA GLY A 4 5.60 -38.51 2.35
C GLY A 4 4.92 -37.14 2.24
N SER A 5 3.74 -36.93 2.84
CA SER A 5 3.13 -35.59 2.93
C SER A 5 4.02 -34.60 3.70
N LYS A 6 4.10 -33.35 3.23
CA LYS A 6 4.86 -32.26 3.86
C LYS A 6 3.93 -31.09 4.20
N ILE A 7 4.21 -30.42 5.31
CA ILE A 7 3.52 -29.20 5.75
C ILE A 7 4.54 -28.08 5.79
N ILE A 8 4.20 -26.93 5.22
CA ILE A 8 5.01 -25.71 5.28
C ILE A 8 4.28 -24.71 6.17
N ILE A 9 4.92 -24.28 7.24
CA ILE A 9 4.40 -23.25 8.14
C ILE A 9 5.11 -21.94 7.81
N VAL A 10 4.37 -20.96 7.30
CA VAL A 10 4.87 -19.60 7.05
C VAL A 10 4.32 -18.69 8.15
N SER A 11 5.19 -18.11 8.97
CA SER A 11 4.77 -17.27 10.10
C SER A 11 5.81 -16.23 10.50
N ARG A 12 5.34 -15.15 11.11
CA ARG A 12 6.17 -14.14 11.80
C ARG A 12 6.52 -14.54 13.23
N LEU A 13 5.84 -15.54 13.78
CA LEU A 13 6.03 -15.96 15.17
C LEU A 13 7.16 -16.99 15.25
N GLN A 14 8.35 -16.55 15.63
CA GLN A 14 9.54 -17.42 15.74
C GLN A 14 9.31 -18.63 16.66
N ARG A 15 8.46 -18.49 17.70
CA ARG A 15 8.07 -19.60 18.58
C ARG A 15 7.43 -20.80 17.86
N LEU A 16 6.91 -20.62 16.64
CA LEU A 16 6.35 -21.72 15.86
C LEU A 16 7.42 -22.62 15.22
N ALA A 17 8.69 -22.17 15.18
CA ALA A 17 9.80 -22.97 14.68
C ALA A 17 9.96 -24.30 15.46
N ARG A 18 9.54 -24.35 16.73
CA ARG A 18 9.55 -25.57 17.56
C ARG A 18 8.70 -26.72 16.99
N PHE A 19 7.75 -26.43 16.10
CA PHE A 19 6.93 -27.45 15.45
C PHE A 19 7.55 -27.99 14.15
N GLY A 20 8.66 -27.40 13.69
CA GLY A 20 9.34 -27.82 12.48
C GLY A 20 10.16 -29.10 12.69
N SER A 21 10.14 -29.99 11.70
CA SER A 21 11.04 -31.16 11.64
C SER A 21 12.39 -30.85 10.96
N VAL A 22 12.58 -29.62 10.49
CA VAL A 22 13.80 -29.14 9.81
C VAL A 22 14.17 -27.75 10.31
N LYS A 23 15.43 -27.33 10.10
CA LYS A 23 15.90 -25.98 10.44
C LYS A 23 15.02 -24.92 9.75
N PRO A 24 14.47 -23.94 10.48
CA PRO A 24 13.63 -22.91 9.87
C PRO A 24 14.44 -22.03 8.91
N ILE A 25 13.79 -21.60 7.83
CA ILE A 25 14.31 -20.61 6.90
C ILE A 25 13.82 -19.23 7.35
N PHE A 26 14.75 -18.33 7.66
CA PHE A 26 14.44 -16.95 7.98
C PHE A 26 14.50 -16.10 6.72
N LEU A 27 13.39 -15.46 6.38
CA LEU A 27 13.36 -14.48 5.29
C LEU A 27 13.87 -13.14 5.83
N SER A 28 14.96 -12.62 5.27
CA SER A 28 15.50 -11.30 5.58
C SER A 28 15.02 -10.25 4.58
N ALA A 29 15.23 -8.98 4.93
CA ALA A 29 15.07 -7.90 3.98
C ALA A 29 16.04 -8.07 2.81
N MET A 30 15.53 -7.83 1.61
CA MET A 30 16.31 -7.83 0.38
C MET A 30 17.33 -6.70 0.40
N SER A 31 18.54 -6.96 -0.10
CA SER A 31 19.55 -5.92 -0.28
C SER A 31 19.09 -4.86 -1.28
N TYR A 32 19.75 -3.70 -1.28
CA TYR A 32 19.44 -2.64 -2.23
C TYR A 32 19.57 -3.11 -3.68
N ASP A 33 20.63 -3.84 -4.02
CA ASP A 33 20.89 -4.29 -5.38
C ASP A 33 19.89 -5.33 -5.86
N GLU A 34 19.49 -6.27 -4.99
CA GLU A 34 18.45 -7.24 -5.30
C GLU A 34 17.09 -6.55 -5.52
N LEU A 35 16.72 -5.57 -4.66
CA LEU A 35 15.46 -4.84 -4.80
C LEU A 35 15.44 -3.98 -6.07
N ARG A 36 16.57 -3.32 -6.35
CA ARG A 36 16.79 -2.55 -7.57
C ARG A 36 16.66 -3.41 -8.81
N TYR A 37 17.29 -4.59 -8.82
CA TYR A 37 17.18 -5.54 -9.90
C TYR A 37 15.74 -6.02 -10.09
N LEU A 38 15.09 -6.45 -9.01
CA LEU A 38 13.70 -6.91 -9.02
C LEU A 38 12.76 -5.83 -9.55
N PHE A 39 12.88 -4.60 -9.06
CA PHE A 39 12.00 -3.51 -9.46
C PHE A 39 12.13 -3.21 -10.96
N LYS A 40 13.34 -3.21 -11.51
CA LYS A 40 13.57 -3.07 -12.96
C LYS A 40 12.93 -4.20 -13.74
N ALA A 41 13.22 -5.46 -13.38
CA ALA A 41 12.65 -6.61 -14.06
C ALA A 41 11.11 -6.57 -14.10
N LEU A 42 10.47 -6.14 -13.00
CA LEU A 42 9.02 -6.03 -12.93
C LEU A 42 8.44 -4.85 -13.74
N SER A 43 9.10 -3.68 -13.69
CA SER A 43 8.61 -2.42 -14.28
C SER A 43 8.85 -2.34 -15.78
N PHE A 44 9.91 -2.97 -16.31
CA PHE A 44 10.14 -3.08 -17.75
C PHE A 44 9.46 -4.32 -18.35
N GLY A 45 9.28 -5.40 -17.57
CA GLY A 45 8.64 -6.60 -18.06
C GLY A 45 9.44 -7.26 -19.18
N SER A 46 8.89 -7.29 -20.39
CA SER A 46 9.55 -7.83 -21.59
C SER A 46 10.42 -6.81 -22.33
N GLU A 47 10.31 -5.52 -21.98
CA GLU A 47 11.02 -4.44 -22.64
C GLU A 47 12.48 -4.39 -22.19
N ASP A 48 13.39 -4.05 -23.10
CA ASP A 48 14.81 -3.93 -22.79
C ASP A 48 15.09 -2.60 -22.05
N PRO A 49 15.57 -2.62 -20.80
CA PRO A 49 15.87 -1.40 -20.06
C PRO A 49 16.96 -0.54 -20.71
N THR A 50 17.84 -1.12 -21.54
CA THR A 50 18.95 -0.40 -22.18
C THR A 50 18.47 0.64 -23.20
N GLU A 51 17.31 0.40 -23.82
CA GLU A 51 16.64 1.32 -24.75
C GLU A 51 15.97 2.51 -24.03
N HIS A 52 15.87 2.46 -22.69
CA HIS A 52 15.15 3.44 -21.88
C HIS A 52 15.99 3.99 -20.71
N PRO A 53 17.16 4.61 -20.96
CA PRO A 53 18.11 4.99 -19.91
C PRO A 53 17.53 5.97 -18.87
N GLN A 54 16.60 6.84 -19.27
CA GLN A 54 15.94 7.76 -18.34
C GLN A 54 14.95 7.03 -17.41
N LEU A 55 14.23 6.01 -17.90
CA LEU A 55 13.34 5.20 -17.07
C LEU A 55 14.13 4.34 -16.08
N VAL A 56 15.31 3.86 -16.48
CA VAL A 56 16.22 3.12 -15.59
C VAL A 56 16.62 3.96 -14.38
N GLN A 57 16.89 5.25 -14.56
CA GLN A 57 17.20 6.17 -13.46
C GLN A 57 15.99 6.35 -12.53
N ILE A 58 14.78 6.49 -13.08
CA ILE A 58 13.56 6.61 -12.28
C ILE A 58 13.26 5.30 -11.51
N ALA A 59 13.49 4.14 -12.12
CA ALA A 59 13.39 2.85 -11.43
C ALA A 59 14.36 2.75 -10.24
N ASP A 60 15.59 3.27 -10.39
CA ASP A 60 16.56 3.32 -9.30
C ASP A 60 16.10 4.22 -8.15
N GLU A 61 15.41 5.31 -8.45
CA GLU A 61 14.80 6.18 -7.44
C GLU A 61 13.68 5.45 -6.69
N PHE A 62 12.78 4.75 -7.37
CA PHE A 62 11.77 3.91 -6.71
C PHE A 62 12.40 2.86 -5.79
N ALA A 63 13.41 2.14 -6.28
CA ALA A 63 14.11 1.13 -5.50
C ALA A 63 14.75 1.72 -4.24
N LYS A 64 15.38 2.91 -4.33
CA LYS A 64 15.92 3.63 -3.18
C LYS A 64 14.84 3.99 -2.16
N ARG A 65 13.63 4.34 -2.62
CA ARG A 65 12.51 4.69 -1.73
C ARG A 65 11.90 3.47 -1.04
N PHE A 66 11.88 2.31 -1.68
CA PHE A 66 11.32 1.10 -1.08
C PHE A 66 12.33 0.34 -0.22
N HIS A 67 13.62 0.49 -0.48
CA HIS A 67 14.68 -0.18 0.28
C HIS A 67 14.62 0.18 1.78
N GLY A 68 14.83 -0.82 2.64
CA GLY A 68 14.82 -0.65 4.10
C GLY A 68 13.44 -0.40 4.73
N THR A 69 12.34 -0.42 3.94
CA THR A 69 10.99 -0.28 4.47
C THR A 69 10.29 -1.63 4.62
N GLU A 70 9.65 -1.86 5.76
CA GLU A 70 8.82 -3.06 5.97
C GLU A 70 7.64 -3.07 4.99
N GLY A 71 7.26 -4.25 4.48
CA GLY A 71 6.16 -4.36 3.52
C GLY A 71 6.49 -3.88 2.09
N SER A 72 7.77 -3.61 1.78
CA SER A 72 8.23 -3.09 0.49
C SER A 72 7.85 -3.94 -0.72
N LEU A 73 7.74 -5.26 -0.59
CA LEU A 73 7.47 -6.15 -1.74
C LEU A 73 6.08 -5.93 -2.37
N VAL A 74 5.03 -5.67 -1.57
CA VAL A 74 3.70 -5.42 -2.12
C VAL A 74 3.68 -4.08 -2.87
N ALA A 75 4.30 -3.04 -2.29
CA ALA A 75 4.46 -1.74 -2.96
C ALA A 75 5.30 -1.87 -4.24
N THR A 76 6.42 -2.60 -4.19
CA THR A 76 7.30 -2.87 -5.34
C THR A 76 6.49 -3.45 -6.50
N ASN A 77 5.70 -4.49 -6.24
CA ASN A 77 4.86 -5.09 -7.27
C ASN A 77 3.73 -4.16 -7.76
N ALA A 78 3.07 -3.44 -6.84
CA ALA A 78 1.97 -2.53 -7.19
C ALA A 78 2.44 -1.38 -8.10
N TYR A 79 3.55 -0.70 -7.75
CA TYR A 79 4.10 0.37 -8.58
C TYR A 79 4.67 -0.17 -9.89
N ALA A 80 5.40 -1.28 -9.87
CA ALA A 80 5.94 -1.87 -11.10
C ALA A 80 4.82 -2.30 -12.08
N ASP A 81 3.69 -2.79 -11.57
CA ASP A 81 2.52 -3.14 -12.37
C ASP A 81 1.86 -1.93 -13.06
N VAL A 82 1.97 -0.75 -12.47
CA VAL A 82 1.50 0.51 -13.07
C VAL A 82 2.47 0.96 -14.13
N LEU A 83 3.74 1.07 -13.76
CA LEU A 83 4.78 1.68 -14.60
C LEU A 83 4.97 0.92 -15.92
N ARG A 84 4.90 -0.41 -15.89
CA ARG A 84 5.00 -1.25 -17.10
C ARG A 84 3.90 -1.02 -18.15
N ARG A 85 2.79 -0.35 -17.78
CA ARG A 85 1.66 -0.10 -18.70
C ARG A 85 1.94 1.08 -19.62
N ASN A 86 2.93 1.90 -19.28
CA ASN A 86 3.26 3.11 -20.04
C ASN A 86 4.72 3.49 -19.81
N LEU A 87 5.58 3.21 -20.80
CA LEU A 87 7.02 3.55 -20.78
C LEU A 87 7.28 5.01 -21.20
N ASP A 88 6.46 5.94 -20.72
CA ASP A 88 6.69 7.37 -20.86
C ASP A 88 7.40 7.95 -19.64
N VAL A 89 8.42 8.78 -19.88
CA VAL A 89 9.24 9.39 -18.83
C VAL A 89 8.42 10.33 -17.95
N LYS A 90 7.50 11.11 -18.54
CA LYS A 90 6.66 12.04 -17.77
C LYS A 90 5.67 11.28 -16.90
N PHE A 91 5.12 10.18 -17.41
CA PHE A 91 4.26 9.27 -16.66
C PHE A 91 4.98 8.70 -15.44
N TRP A 92 6.17 8.11 -15.62
CA TRP A 92 6.94 7.53 -14.52
C TRP A 92 7.30 8.56 -13.44
N ARG A 93 7.74 9.76 -13.85
CA ARG A 93 8.01 10.88 -12.92
C ARG A 93 6.77 11.31 -12.16
N CYS A 94 5.62 11.45 -12.85
CA CYS A 94 4.37 11.83 -12.22
C CYS A 94 3.95 10.83 -11.13
N ILE A 95 4.07 9.52 -11.39
CA ILE A 95 3.77 8.48 -10.40
C ILE A 95 4.75 8.52 -9.23
N LEU A 96 6.05 8.73 -9.49
CA LEU A 96 7.05 8.88 -8.44
C LEU A 96 6.75 10.08 -7.54
N ASP A 97 6.42 11.23 -8.14
CA ASP A 97 6.09 12.46 -7.41
C ASP A 97 4.85 12.28 -6.52
N LYS A 98 3.79 11.62 -7.03
CA LYS A 98 2.61 11.27 -6.23
C LYS A 98 2.99 10.39 -5.03
N GLY A 99 3.82 9.36 -5.26
CA GLY A 99 4.32 8.49 -4.20
C GLY A 99 5.15 9.25 -3.15
N MET A 100 6.02 10.16 -3.59
CA MET A 100 6.82 10.99 -2.69
C MET A 100 5.98 11.94 -1.85
N ARG A 101 4.93 12.54 -2.41
CA ARG A 101 3.99 13.36 -1.64
C ARG A 101 3.24 12.53 -0.60
N MET A 102 2.77 11.33 -0.97
CA MET A 102 2.13 10.41 -0.02
C MET A 102 3.07 10.09 1.16
N VAL A 103 4.34 9.77 0.89
CA VAL A 103 5.34 9.50 1.93
C VAL A 103 5.50 10.71 2.86
N LYS A 104 5.72 11.90 2.31
CA LYS A 104 5.86 13.14 3.11
C LYS A 104 4.62 13.41 3.97
N ARG A 105 3.42 13.24 3.39
CA ARG A 105 2.15 13.47 4.07
C ARG A 105 1.94 12.49 5.23
N ASN A 106 2.19 11.20 5.02
CA ASN A 106 2.06 10.18 6.06
C ASN A 106 3.12 10.35 7.16
N LEU A 107 4.35 10.76 6.81
CA LEU A 107 5.35 11.13 7.81
C LEU A 107 4.90 12.33 8.64
N ALA A 108 4.27 13.34 8.03
CA ALA A 108 3.78 14.51 8.76
C ALA A 108 2.57 14.18 9.68
N ILE A 109 1.66 13.30 9.25
CA ILE A 109 0.45 12.95 10.01
C ILE A 109 0.75 11.91 11.09
N TYR A 110 1.51 10.86 10.75
CA TYR A 110 1.69 9.67 11.59
C TYR A 110 3.13 9.44 12.06
N GLY A 111 4.10 10.23 11.60
CA GLY A 111 5.50 10.05 11.94
C GLY A 111 6.17 8.81 11.33
N MET A 112 5.49 8.12 10.40
CA MET A 112 5.93 6.81 9.90
C MET A 112 5.76 6.66 8.39
N HIS A 113 6.62 5.86 7.76
CA HIS A 113 6.52 5.55 6.33
C HIS A 113 5.25 4.73 6.02
N PRO A 114 4.53 5.03 4.91
CA PRO A 114 3.27 4.35 4.57
C PRO A 114 3.39 2.83 4.45
N ASN A 115 4.50 2.28 3.96
CA ASN A 115 4.70 0.83 3.93
C ASN A 115 4.74 0.21 5.33
N THR A 116 5.39 0.86 6.29
CA THR A 116 5.48 0.42 7.68
C THR A 116 4.11 0.55 8.37
N LEU A 117 3.37 1.64 8.12
CA LEU A 117 1.98 1.79 8.56
C LEU A 117 1.11 0.63 8.05
N MET A 118 1.18 0.33 6.75
CA MET A 118 0.44 -0.80 6.15
C MET A 118 0.84 -2.15 6.76
N TYR A 119 2.13 -2.34 7.05
CA TYR A 119 2.67 -3.57 7.61
C TYR A 119 2.17 -3.83 9.03
N HIS A 120 2.06 -2.78 9.85
CA HIS A 120 1.57 -2.85 11.23
C HIS A 120 0.04 -2.75 11.37
N GLY A 121 -0.70 -2.52 10.28
CA GLY A 121 -2.16 -2.43 10.36
C GLY A 121 -2.69 -1.01 10.61
N HIS A 122 -1.85 0.02 10.47
CA HIS A 122 -2.24 1.41 10.69
C HIS A 122 -2.83 2.07 9.43
N PRO A 123 -3.69 3.09 9.60
CA PRO A 123 -4.21 3.87 8.49
C PRO A 123 -3.11 4.56 7.68
N VAL A 124 -3.34 4.74 6.37
CA VAL A 124 -2.48 5.48 5.44
C VAL A 124 -3.30 6.52 4.71
N ASP A 125 -2.85 7.77 4.71
CA ASP A 125 -3.42 8.83 3.90
C ASP A 125 -3.04 8.63 2.42
N MET A 126 -4.05 8.59 1.53
CA MET A 126 -3.89 8.38 0.09
C MET A 126 -4.34 9.57 -0.75
N THR A 127 -4.42 10.76 -0.15
CA THR A 127 -4.96 11.97 -0.79
C THR A 127 -4.26 12.31 -2.11
N ASP A 128 -2.94 12.10 -2.16
CA ASP A 128 -2.09 12.44 -3.31
C ASP A 128 -2.39 11.64 -4.58
N PHE A 129 -3.14 10.55 -4.47
CA PHE A 129 -3.53 9.71 -5.61
C PHE A 129 -4.94 9.99 -6.12
N ALA A 130 -5.84 10.46 -5.26
CA ALA A 130 -7.27 10.50 -5.54
C ALA A 130 -7.87 11.91 -5.57
N LEU A 131 -7.03 12.95 -5.42
CA LEU A 131 -7.45 14.37 -5.35
C LEU A 131 -8.55 14.63 -4.31
N HIS A 132 -8.66 13.75 -3.31
CA HIS A 132 -9.67 13.78 -2.26
C HIS A 132 -9.07 13.14 -1.01
N PRO A 133 -9.35 13.65 0.20
CA PRO A 133 -8.90 13.00 1.42
C PRO A 133 -9.41 11.55 1.49
N LEU A 134 -8.47 10.61 1.49
CA LEU A 134 -8.74 9.18 1.59
C LEU A 134 -7.87 8.57 2.67
N SER A 135 -8.45 7.72 3.50
CA SER A 135 -7.74 6.93 4.50
C SER A 135 -7.85 5.45 4.13
N MET A 136 -6.72 4.81 3.89
CA MET A 136 -6.63 3.39 3.61
C MET A 136 -6.32 2.63 4.90
N THR A 137 -7.15 1.67 5.26
CA THR A 137 -6.95 0.80 6.42
C THR A 137 -6.64 -0.63 5.99
N PRO A 138 -5.59 -1.27 6.56
CA PRO A 138 -5.32 -2.68 6.33
C PRO A 138 -6.48 -3.57 6.77
N TYR A 139 -6.76 -4.65 6.02
CA TYR A 139 -7.68 -5.69 6.47
C TYR A 139 -7.17 -6.30 7.78
N SER A 140 -7.93 -6.13 8.86
CA SER A 140 -7.89 -7.05 10.00
C SER A 140 -8.74 -8.28 9.66
N ALA A 141 -8.42 -9.42 10.28
CA ALA A 141 -9.18 -10.67 10.13
C ALA A 141 -10.67 -10.56 10.55
N SER A 142 -11.11 -9.41 11.07
CA SER A 142 -12.47 -9.15 11.55
C SER A 142 -13.36 -8.40 10.55
N PHE A 143 -12.89 -8.08 9.34
CA PHE A 143 -13.73 -7.45 8.31
C PHE A 143 -14.07 -8.46 7.21
N SER A 144 -15.35 -8.81 7.08
CA SER A 144 -15.83 -9.44 5.86
C SER A 144 -15.72 -8.38 4.75
N VAL A 145 -15.13 -8.74 3.62
CA VAL A 145 -15.36 -7.99 2.39
C VAL A 145 -16.87 -7.94 2.24
N LYS A 146 -17.49 -6.77 2.42
CA LYS A 146 -18.88 -6.60 1.99
C LYS A 146 -18.83 -6.86 0.49
N LYS A 147 -19.35 -8.01 0.07
CA LYS A 147 -19.31 -8.51 -1.31
C LYS A 147 -19.92 -7.50 -2.32
N GLU A 148 -20.60 -6.47 -1.81
CA GLU A 148 -21.30 -5.42 -2.53
C GLU A 148 -20.57 -4.07 -2.56
N SER A 149 -19.42 -3.90 -1.90
CA SER A 149 -18.69 -2.63 -1.97
C SER A 149 -18.02 -2.45 -3.34
N PRO A 150 -18.07 -1.24 -3.93
CA PRO A 150 -17.36 -0.98 -5.17
C PRO A 150 -15.87 -1.23 -4.98
N SER A 151 -15.22 -1.76 -6.01
CA SER A 151 -13.78 -2.03 -5.99
C SER A 151 -13.06 -1.32 -7.12
N VAL A 152 -11.85 -0.85 -6.84
CA VAL A 152 -10.98 -0.18 -7.80
C VAL A 152 -9.56 -0.73 -7.66
N THR A 153 -8.84 -0.87 -8.77
CA THR A 153 -7.43 -1.26 -8.71
C THR A 153 -6.56 -0.05 -8.40
N PHE A 154 -5.44 -0.27 -7.71
CA PHE A 154 -4.45 0.79 -7.48
C PHE A 154 -4.00 1.43 -8.79
N GLY A 155 -3.71 0.61 -9.81
CA GLY A 155 -3.33 1.16 -11.12
C GLY A 155 -4.40 1.97 -11.81
N GLY A 156 -5.68 1.59 -11.68
CA GLY A 156 -6.80 2.40 -12.16
C GLY A 156 -6.84 3.75 -11.46
N LEU A 157 -6.85 3.73 -10.12
CA LEU A 157 -7.00 4.95 -9.30
C LEU A 157 -5.85 5.96 -9.52
N ILE A 158 -4.61 5.50 -9.61
CA ILE A 158 -3.47 6.43 -9.72
C ILE A 158 -3.27 6.99 -11.13
N THR A 159 -3.75 6.25 -12.14
CA THR A 159 -3.70 6.67 -13.55
C THR A 159 -4.85 7.63 -13.85
N ASP A 160 -6.05 7.31 -13.35
CA ASP A 160 -7.24 8.13 -13.50
C ASP A 160 -7.97 8.27 -12.15
N PRO A 161 -7.78 9.40 -11.44
CA PRO A 161 -8.47 9.67 -10.18
C PRO A 161 -10.01 9.70 -10.30
N SER A 162 -10.56 9.86 -11.50
CA SER A 162 -12.01 9.95 -11.72
C SER A 162 -12.73 8.61 -11.54
N VAL A 163 -12.02 7.49 -11.67
CA VAL A 163 -12.58 6.14 -11.46
C VAL A 163 -12.87 5.82 -9.98
N ARG A 164 -12.54 6.75 -9.08
CA ARG A 164 -12.82 6.65 -7.65
C ARG A 164 -14.35 6.54 -7.40
N PRO A 165 -14.80 5.50 -6.67
CA PRO A 165 -16.20 5.40 -6.26
C PRO A 165 -16.65 6.54 -5.34
N LYS A 166 -17.96 6.83 -5.32
CA LYS A 166 -18.55 7.73 -4.32
C LYS A 166 -18.67 6.98 -2.99
N GLY A 167 -17.99 7.48 -1.95
CA GLY A 167 -18.00 6.88 -0.61
C GLY A 167 -16.88 5.86 -0.41
N ASP A 168 -17.10 4.92 0.50
CA ASP A 168 -16.12 3.90 0.88
C ASP A 168 -16.03 2.78 -0.17
N PHE A 169 -14.81 2.30 -0.40
CA PHE A 169 -14.55 1.31 -1.44
C PHE A 169 -13.41 0.35 -1.08
N THR A 170 -13.30 -0.73 -1.86
CA THR A 170 -12.18 -1.67 -1.76
C THR A 170 -11.12 -1.32 -2.79
N LEU A 171 -9.90 -1.05 -2.35
CA LEU A 171 -8.75 -0.87 -3.20
C LEU A 171 -8.02 -2.21 -3.37
N ILE A 172 -7.94 -2.73 -4.60
CA ILE A 172 -7.08 -3.86 -4.93
C ILE A 172 -5.67 -3.31 -5.18
N VAL A 173 -4.81 -3.38 -4.17
CA VAL A 173 -3.45 -2.81 -4.23
C VAL A 173 -2.61 -3.54 -5.28
N TRP A 174 -2.69 -4.87 -5.26
CA TRP A 174 -2.01 -5.73 -6.20
C TRP A 174 -2.69 -7.10 -6.24
N GLU A 175 -2.54 -7.79 -7.36
CA GLU A 175 -2.95 -9.18 -7.54
C GLU A 175 -1.75 -9.98 -8.06
N SER A 176 -1.46 -11.10 -7.40
CA SER A 176 -0.36 -11.97 -7.79
C SER A 176 -0.53 -12.48 -9.21
N ARG A 177 0.51 -12.36 -10.03
CA ARG A 177 0.54 -12.99 -11.37
C ARG A 177 0.87 -14.48 -11.31
N ILE A 178 1.27 -14.97 -10.14
CA ILE A 178 1.59 -16.37 -9.90
C ILE A 178 0.36 -17.03 -9.26
N PRO A 179 -0.06 -18.22 -9.72
CA PRO A 179 -1.10 -19.01 -9.08
C PRO A 179 -0.84 -19.18 -7.57
N PRO A 180 -1.86 -19.04 -6.71
CA PRO A 180 -3.29 -19.00 -7.02
C PRO A 180 -3.87 -17.57 -7.21
N HIS A 181 -3.09 -16.61 -7.72
CA HIS A 181 -3.55 -15.23 -8.00
C HIS A 181 -4.15 -14.51 -6.80
N LYS A 182 -3.47 -14.62 -5.65
CA LYS A 182 -3.90 -13.96 -4.41
C LYS A 182 -3.94 -12.44 -4.60
N SER A 183 -5.08 -11.84 -4.29
CA SER A 183 -5.25 -10.39 -4.26
C SER A 183 -4.93 -9.80 -2.89
N PHE A 184 -4.53 -8.53 -2.88
CA PHE A 184 -4.22 -7.75 -1.69
C PHE A 184 -5.20 -6.57 -1.59
N PRO A 185 -6.45 -6.83 -1.21
CA PRO A 185 -7.43 -5.77 -1.02
C PRO A 185 -7.07 -4.90 0.20
N LYS A 186 -7.51 -3.65 0.20
CA LYS A 186 -7.52 -2.72 1.33
C LYS A 186 -8.85 -1.96 1.37
N SER A 187 -9.37 -1.68 2.56
CA SER A 187 -10.53 -0.78 2.67
C SER A 187 -10.07 0.66 2.62
N VAL A 188 -10.81 1.48 1.88
CA VAL A 188 -10.56 2.91 1.77
C VAL A 188 -11.82 3.66 2.19
N THR A 189 -11.65 4.52 3.19
CA THR A 189 -12.71 5.40 3.68
C THR A 189 -12.56 6.76 3.03
N SER A 190 -13.66 7.25 2.46
CA SER A 190 -13.71 8.61 1.92
C SER A 190 -13.91 9.59 3.07
N CYS A 191 -12.83 10.21 3.52
CA CYS A 191 -12.92 11.28 4.49
C CYS A 191 -13.49 12.51 3.78
N ALA A 192 -14.80 12.78 3.94
CA ALA A 192 -15.29 14.13 3.68
C ALA A 192 -14.44 15.10 4.52
N GLN A 193 -14.01 16.22 3.95
CA GLN A 193 -13.48 17.29 4.79
C GLN A 193 -14.56 17.55 5.83
N VAL A 194 -14.26 17.27 7.10
CA VAL A 194 -15.04 17.81 8.20
C VAL A 194 -14.83 19.31 8.03
N ALA A 195 -15.78 19.97 7.36
CA ALA A 195 -15.87 21.40 7.37
C ALA A 195 -15.72 21.80 8.83
N HIS A 196 -14.83 22.76 9.11
CA HIS A 196 -14.71 23.36 10.42
C HIS A 196 -16.10 23.80 10.89
N GLN A 197 -16.83 22.93 11.57
CA GLN A 197 -17.90 23.34 12.45
C GLN A 197 -17.16 23.96 13.61
N GLY A 198 -17.10 25.29 13.57
CA GLY A 198 -16.65 26.10 14.68
C GLY A 198 -17.27 25.55 15.96
N SER A 199 -16.43 25.41 16.97
CA SER A 199 -16.79 25.07 18.33
C SER A 199 -18.10 25.77 18.73
N VAL A 200 -19.21 25.04 18.71
CA VAL A 200 -20.39 25.43 19.48
C VAL A 200 -20.09 24.98 20.89
N MET A 201 -19.50 25.88 21.66
CA MET A 201 -19.36 25.76 23.11
C MET A 201 -20.75 25.45 23.69
N PRO A 202 -20.93 24.39 24.51
CA PRO A 202 -22.18 24.19 25.21
C PRO A 202 -22.37 25.32 26.22
N GLY A 203 -23.42 26.12 26.03
CA GLY A 203 -23.78 27.23 26.89
C GLY A 203 -23.94 26.80 28.34
N ARG A 204 -23.18 27.44 29.24
CA ARG A 204 -23.36 27.34 30.69
C ARG A 204 -24.80 27.75 31.05
N LYS A 205 -25.63 26.78 31.47
CA LYS A 205 -26.87 27.07 32.20
C LYS A 205 -26.50 27.78 33.50
N ARG A 206 -26.95 29.02 33.67
CA ARG A 206 -26.92 29.72 34.95
C ARG A 206 -27.93 29.05 35.88
N GLN A 207 -27.46 28.51 37.01
CA GLN A 207 -28.30 28.10 38.12
C GLN A 207 -28.88 29.36 38.76
N GLY A 208 -30.20 29.51 38.72
CA GLY A 208 -30.91 30.49 39.53
C GLY A 208 -30.96 30.02 40.98
N VAL A 209 -30.56 30.89 41.89
CA VAL A 209 -30.69 30.73 43.35
C VAL A 209 -32.15 31.05 43.74
N PRO A 210 -32.80 30.29 44.63
CA PRO A 210 -34.13 30.62 45.11
C PRO A 210 -34.08 31.66 46.24
N ILE A 211 -35.07 32.56 46.26
CA ILE A 211 -35.54 33.28 47.45
C ILE A 211 -36.76 32.52 47.96
#